data_AF-A0A8T0AQ42-F1
#
_entry.id   AF-A0A8T0AQ42-F1
#
_cell.length_a   1.000
_cell.length_b   1.000
_cell.length_c   1.000
_cell.angle_alpha   90.00
_cell.angle_beta   90.00
_cell.angle_gamma   90.00
#
_symmetry.space_group_name_H-M   'P 1'
#
loop_
_entity.id
_entity.type
_entity.pdbx_description
1 polymer ?
#
loop_
_entity_poly.entity_id
_entity_poly.type
_entity_poly.pdbx_seq_one_letter_code
_entity_poly.pdbx_strand_id
1 'polypeptide(L)'
;MPVCDICSEELSCDSELKTHLLLTHLENEVTCPLCSLSGVTYSELNFHISTAHSEMGSENSPVTTELQHPECDLETGASVSWSPECNIGAKKRNFRPAGKTSNLDGTHEKTQEDKMEPFHRHLNSLSRGRTFSCPLCNLVCSDCLMLQEHVELHFQDHAVSDGAVFVCPMCEVVCDDSWSLQEHVELHLQCSHADIDGDLQFAQKLQEEEEHQRKQEEAKREAEEFTQLQRQFGLDNGGGYHKQMERSLERAVSRGHMSPAEFHMKRVEMMETLGSGLDEGQTRTTGLLSAMYNFYQRGIQEGARVWLCSESEHFSSSDGDRGWGCGYRNFQMLLSSLQRLEQYSILHTLPDSFPSIPRVQALIEAAWAEGIDPQGASQFNGRLRGTRAWIGATEIYSVLTSLQLRARIIDFHQPTGPGDTHPRLFQWVKNYFSFLTTTGGRVPPKVVKTNLPPIYLQHQGHSRSIVGLEERRNGSICMLLFDPGCSPADMRKILGPNTSSNHLNRLRKFPTHLKHQQYQVVVVEGVLSKEEKQERVVSSRTFHAERIP
;
A
#
# COMPACT_ATOMS: atom_id res chain seq x y z
N MET A 1 -26.63 -9.71 16.07
CA MET A 1 -25.52 -10.49 16.61
C MET A 1 -24.25 -9.69 16.35
N PRO A 2 -23.58 -9.16 17.38
CA PRO A 2 -22.20 -8.73 17.24
C PRO A 2 -21.30 -9.91 16.86
N VAL A 3 -20.10 -9.60 16.40
CA VAL A 3 -19.14 -10.61 15.92
C VAL A 3 -17.74 -10.12 16.32
N CYS A 4 -16.92 -10.99 16.87
CA CYS A 4 -15.61 -10.61 17.40
C CYS A 4 -14.64 -10.14 16.31
N ASP A 5 -14.09 -8.94 16.45
CA ASP A 5 -13.14 -8.38 15.46
C ASP A 5 -11.76 -9.09 15.45
N ILE A 6 -11.49 -9.95 16.43
CA ILE A 6 -10.24 -10.72 16.55
C ILE A 6 -10.39 -12.11 15.91
N CYS A 7 -11.33 -12.93 16.38
CA CYS A 7 -11.53 -14.32 15.92
C CYS A 7 -12.66 -14.49 14.88
N SER A 8 -13.52 -13.49 14.70
CA SER A 8 -14.71 -13.52 13.83
C SER A 8 -15.82 -14.51 14.23
N GLU A 9 -15.86 -14.91 15.51
CA GLU A 9 -16.99 -15.62 16.12
C GLU A 9 -18.22 -14.73 16.24
N GLU A 10 -19.39 -15.24 15.85
CA GLU A 10 -20.68 -14.55 16.01
C GLU A 10 -21.28 -14.81 17.39
N LEU A 11 -21.75 -13.75 18.05
CA LEU A 11 -22.22 -13.77 19.44
C LEU A 11 -23.62 -13.15 19.53
N SER A 12 -24.44 -13.55 20.51
CA SER A 12 -25.85 -13.18 20.49
C SER A 12 -26.07 -11.70 20.81
N CYS A 13 -25.28 -11.13 21.73
CA CYS A 13 -25.41 -9.75 22.20
C CYS A 13 -24.06 -9.11 22.60
N ASP A 14 -24.03 -7.77 22.72
CA ASP A 14 -22.80 -7.01 23.01
C ASP A 14 -22.21 -7.33 24.40
N SER A 15 -23.04 -7.81 25.33
CA SER A 15 -22.56 -8.30 26.62
C SER A 15 -21.72 -9.57 26.47
N GLU A 16 -22.15 -10.51 25.61
CA GLU A 16 -21.39 -11.72 25.29
C GLU A 16 -20.12 -11.37 24.51
N LEU A 17 -20.15 -10.38 23.61
CA LEU A 17 -18.93 -9.89 22.94
C LEU A 17 -17.90 -9.37 23.96
N LYS A 18 -18.31 -8.57 24.94
CA LYS A 18 -17.41 -8.09 26.00
C LYS A 18 -16.84 -9.23 26.82
N THR A 19 -17.67 -10.17 27.26
CA THR A 19 -17.22 -11.34 28.02
C THR A 19 -16.28 -12.22 27.19
N HIS A 20 -16.59 -12.47 25.92
CA HIS A 20 -15.75 -13.23 25.00
C HIS A 20 -14.37 -12.57 24.79
N LEU A 21 -14.31 -11.25 24.56
CA LEU A 21 -13.05 -10.52 24.39
C LEU A 21 -12.16 -10.62 25.63
N LEU A 22 -12.74 -10.51 26.84
CA LEU A 22 -11.99 -10.61 28.09
C LEU A 22 -11.52 -12.06 28.35
N LEU A 23 -12.42 -13.04 28.35
CA LEU A 23 -12.09 -14.44 28.70
C LEU A 23 -11.24 -15.14 27.63
N THR A 24 -11.48 -14.85 26.34
CA THR A 24 -10.82 -15.57 25.24
C THR A 24 -9.52 -14.89 24.83
N HIS A 25 -9.49 -13.56 24.73
CA HIS A 25 -8.38 -12.80 24.14
C HIS A 25 -7.53 -12.00 25.13
N LEU A 26 -7.95 -11.84 26.39
CA LEU A 26 -7.15 -11.17 27.42
C LEU A 26 -6.58 -12.15 28.45
N GLU A 27 -7.41 -13.01 29.04
CA GLU A 27 -6.98 -13.93 30.12
C GLU A 27 -5.95 -14.98 29.64
N ASN A 28 -6.05 -15.47 28.40
CA ASN A 28 -5.10 -16.44 27.83
C ASN A 28 -3.77 -15.82 27.37
N GLU A 29 -3.64 -14.49 27.37
CA GLU A 29 -2.51 -13.77 26.76
C GLU A 29 -1.81 -12.81 27.74
N VAL A 30 -1.67 -13.19 29.02
CA VAL A 30 -0.79 -12.47 29.94
C VAL A 30 0.67 -12.78 29.57
N THR A 31 1.26 -11.86 28.80
CA THR A 31 2.60 -11.94 28.20
C THR A 31 3.50 -10.80 28.70
N CYS A 32 4.81 -11.06 28.80
CA CYS A 32 5.78 -10.02 29.10
C CYS A 32 6.03 -9.14 27.87
N PRO A 33 5.85 -7.81 27.94
CA PRO A 33 6.13 -6.90 26.81
C PRO A 33 7.63 -6.69 26.53
N LEU A 34 8.52 -7.35 27.29
CA LEU A 34 9.98 -7.20 27.21
C LEU A 34 10.72 -8.50 26.85
N CYS A 35 10.07 -9.67 26.95
CA CYS A 35 10.65 -10.97 26.62
C CYS A 35 9.58 -11.99 26.22
N SER A 36 9.96 -13.25 25.96
CA SER A 36 9.02 -14.29 25.50
C SER A 36 8.24 -15.01 26.62
N LEU A 37 8.22 -14.50 27.85
CA LEU A 37 7.43 -15.10 28.93
C LEU A 37 5.92 -14.90 28.70
N SER A 38 5.12 -15.96 28.86
CA SER A 38 3.68 -15.97 28.63
C SER A 38 2.97 -16.98 29.53
N GLY A 39 1.66 -16.80 29.76
CA GLY A 39 0.83 -17.78 30.47
C GLY A 39 1.03 -17.80 31.98
N VAL A 40 1.46 -16.67 32.55
CA VAL A 40 1.68 -16.46 34.00
C VAL A 40 0.61 -15.53 34.57
N THR A 41 0.33 -15.59 35.87
CA THR A 41 -0.56 -14.62 36.51
C THR A 41 0.01 -13.20 36.47
N TYR A 42 -0.83 -12.18 36.55
CA TYR A 42 -0.38 -10.78 36.61
C TYR A 42 0.59 -10.49 37.78
N SER A 43 0.41 -11.19 38.91
CA SER A 43 1.33 -11.16 40.06
C SER A 43 2.70 -11.75 39.74
N GLU A 44 2.75 -12.93 39.11
CA GLU A 44 4.00 -13.57 38.70
C GLU A 44 4.69 -12.78 37.58
N LEU A 45 3.93 -12.15 36.69
CA LEU A 45 4.46 -11.31 35.63
C LEU A 45 5.09 -10.04 36.20
N ASN A 46 4.42 -9.34 37.12
CA ASN A 46 5.02 -8.19 37.80
C ASN A 46 6.28 -8.59 38.58
N PHE A 47 6.27 -9.74 39.26
CA PHE A 47 7.46 -10.27 39.93
C PHE A 47 8.60 -10.52 38.93
N HIS A 48 8.32 -11.22 37.82
CA HIS A 48 9.28 -11.47 36.73
C HIS A 48 9.86 -10.15 36.19
N ILE A 49 9.03 -9.16 35.91
CA ILE A 49 9.47 -7.87 35.39
C ILE A 49 10.36 -7.14 36.41
N SER A 50 9.96 -7.14 37.70
CA SER A 50 10.72 -6.53 38.80
C SER A 50 12.01 -7.27 39.20
N THR A 51 12.34 -8.38 38.53
CA THR A 51 13.52 -9.21 38.83
C THR A 51 14.40 -9.49 37.60
N ALA A 52 13.80 -9.69 36.43
CA ALA A 52 14.48 -9.96 35.17
C ALA A 52 14.68 -8.70 34.29
N HIS A 53 13.97 -7.61 34.58
CA HIS A 53 13.99 -6.37 33.78
C HIS A 53 14.26 -5.10 34.60
N SER A 54 14.83 -5.25 35.80
CA SER A 54 15.21 -4.14 36.69
C SER A 54 16.30 -3.25 36.07
N GLU A 55 16.19 -1.94 36.30
CA GLU A 55 16.75 -0.91 35.42
C GLU A 55 18.30 -0.81 35.41
N MET A 56 18.87 -0.80 34.19
CA MET A 56 20.08 -0.02 33.87
C MET A 56 19.63 1.39 33.46
N GLY A 57 19.40 2.29 34.43
CA GLY A 57 18.59 3.50 34.14
C GLY A 57 18.72 4.77 34.99
N SER A 58 19.53 4.85 36.05
CA SER A 58 19.64 6.11 36.82
C SER A 58 21.05 6.45 37.34
N GLU A 59 21.86 7.10 36.52
CA GLU A 59 23.00 7.91 36.99
C GLU A 59 22.79 9.39 36.69
N ASN A 60 22.50 10.16 37.74
CA ASN A 60 22.75 11.60 37.83
C ASN A 60 22.77 12.01 39.31
N SER A 61 23.87 11.64 40.00
CA SER A 61 24.65 12.38 41.02
C SER A 61 23.97 13.26 42.11
N PRO A 62 24.66 13.53 43.25
CA PRO A 62 25.53 12.67 44.06
C PRO A 62 25.28 12.85 45.60
N VAL A 63 26.23 12.40 46.45
CA VAL A 63 26.51 12.77 47.88
C VAL A 63 26.18 11.71 48.96
N THR A 64 27.26 11.03 49.43
CA THR A 64 27.68 10.59 50.80
C THR A 64 26.64 10.06 51.83
N THR A 65 26.93 9.11 52.74
CA THR A 65 28.21 8.61 53.33
C THR A 65 28.05 7.22 54.00
N GLU A 66 29.14 6.44 54.07
CA GLU A 66 29.57 5.53 55.17
C GLU A 66 28.75 4.30 55.69
N LEU A 67 29.42 3.13 55.63
CA LEU A 67 29.46 1.99 56.60
C LEU A 67 28.18 1.12 56.75
N GLN A 68 28.23 -0.21 56.95
CA GLN A 68 29.27 -1.11 57.52
C GLN A 68 29.06 -2.59 57.07
N HIS A 69 30.13 -3.41 56.98
CA HIS A 69 30.06 -4.90 56.91
C HIS A 69 29.98 -5.51 58.32
N PRO A 70 29.49 -6.76 58.50
CA PRO A 70 30.34 -7.98 58.53
C PRO A 70 29.80 -9.12 57.64
N GLU A 71 30.62 -9.85 56.87
CA GLU A 71 31.44 -11.04 57.25
C GLU A 71 30.64 -12.31 57.59
N CYS A 72 30.81 -13.36 56.76
CA CYS A 72 30.96 -14.74 57.18
C CYS A 72 31.58 -15.60 56.05
N ASP A 73 32.60 -16.38 56.37
CA ASP A 73 33.41 -17.20 55.45
C ASP A 73 32.75 -18.56 55.10
N LEU A 74 33.19 -19.23 54.03
CA LEU A 74 34.23 -20.28 54.12
C LEU A 74 34.38 -21.14 52.83
N GLU A 75 35.54 -20.98 52.18
CA GLU A 75 36.40 -21.91 51.42
C GLU A 75 35.92 -23.04 50.46
N THR A 76 36.81 -23.21 49.46
CA THR A 76 37.10 -24.34 48.56
C THR A 76 36.47 -24.29 47.15
N GLY A 77 37.22 -24.43 46.04
CA GLY A 77 38.68 -24.48 45.86
C GLY A 77 39.12 -25.39 44.71
N ALA A 78 39.31 -24.86 43.50
CA ALA A 78 40.17 -25.44 42.44
C ALA A 78 40.27 -24.49 41.23
N SER A 79 41.48 -24.12 40.85
CA SER A 79 41.78 -23.37 39.63
C SER A 79 42.34 -24.29 38.54
N VAL A 80 41.87 -24.13 37.30
CA VAL A 80 42.64 -24.45 36.09
C VAL A 80 42.43 -23.32 35.10
N SER A 81 43.50 -22.58 34.82
CA SER A 81 43.56 -21.60 33.73
C SER A 81 43.61 -22.31 32.38
N TRP A 82 43.37 -21.58 31.28
CA TRP A 82 44.14 -21.65 30.03
C TRP A 82 43.78 -20.42 29.17
N SER A 83 44.79 -19.88 28.50
CA SER A 83 44.83 -18.73 27.57
C SER A 83 46.07 -18.96 26.67
N PRO A 84 46.24 -18.36 25.46
CA PRO A 84 45.68 -17.06 25.07
C PRO A 84 45.19 -16.90 23.60
N GLU A 85 44.60 -15.72 23.34
CA GLU A 85 44.71 -14.87 22.13
C GLU A 85 44.58 -15.44 20.69
N CYS A 86 43.64 -14.88 19.93
CA CYS A 86 43.98 -13.87 18.90
C CYS A 86 42.74 -13.05 18.45
N ASN A 87 42.96 -11.81 18.02
CA ASN A 87 41.91 -10.80 17.81
C ASN A 87 42.18 -9.96 16.55
N ILE A 88 41.30 -9.99 15.55
CA ILE A 88 41.28 -9.03 14.43
C ILE A 88 39.83 -8.67 14.08
N GLY A 89 39.40 -7.46 14.46
CA GLY A 89 38.08 -6.91 14.13
C GLY A 89 38.13 -5.96 12.92
N ALA A 90 37.26 -6.18 11.93
CA ALA A 90 37.13 -5.31 10.76
C ALA A 90 36.27 -4.07 11.06
N LYS A 91 36.74 -2.87 10.66
CA LYS A 91 35.98 -1.60 10.78
C LYS A 91 35.43 -1.12 9.44
N LYS A 92 34.13 -0.80 9.42
CA LYS A 92 33.44 -0.09 8.33
C LYS A 92 34.05 1.30 8.09
N ARG A 93 34.03 1.79 6.85
CA ARG A 93 34.02 3.23 6.53
C ARG A 93 33.06 3.55 5.37
N ASN A 94 32.29 4.63 5.56
CA ASN A 94 31.36 5.19 4.58
C ASN A 94 32.10 6.07 3.57
N PHE A 95 31.57 6.17 2.35
CA PHE A 95 31.92 7.22 1.39
C PHE A 95 30.80 8.28 1.31
N ARG A 96 31.21 9.55 1.23
CA ARG A 96 30.42 10.68 0.70
C ARG A 96 31.30 11.42 -0.31
N PRO A 97 30.79 11.87 -1.46
CA PRO A 97 31.57 12.64 -2.43
C PRO A 97 31.50 14.16 -2.16
N ALA A 98 32.56 14.85 -2.57
CA ALA A 98 32.60 16.30 -2.83
C ALA A 98 33.10 16.51 -4.28
N GLY A 99 32.79 17.62 -4.94
CA GLY A 99 33.01 17.74 -6.40
C GLY A 99 33.26 19.15 -6.95
N LYS A 100 33.03 19.29 -8.27
CA LYS A 100 33.37 20.44 -9.17
C LYS A 100 34.88 20.52 -9.51
N THR A 101 35.34 20.94 -10.69
CA THR A 101 34.84 21.79 -11.82
C THR A 101 35.34 21.25 -13.18
N SER A 102 34.89 21.61 -14.40
CA SER A 102 33.70 22.31 -14.97
C SER A 102 33.85 22.42 -16.52
N ASN A 103 32.76 22.69 -17.27
CA ASN A 103 32.72 23.24 -18.66
C ASN A 103 33.24 22.33 -19.82
N LEU A 104 32.61 22.18 -20.99
CA LEU A 104 31.28 22.56 -21.55
C LEU A 104 30.76 21.32 -22.38
N ASP A 105 29.72 21.28 -23.22
CA ASP A 105 28.66 22.22 -23.68
C ASP A 105 27.48 21.40 -24.29
N GLY A 106 26.49 22.07 -24.90
CA GLY A 106 26.24 21.82 -26.33
C GLY A 106 25.04 20.97 -26.79
N THR A 107 23.81 21.37 -26.45
CA THR A 107 22.58 21.22 -27.28
C THR A 107 21.81 19.88 -27.43
N HIS A 108 20.51 20.07 -27.64
CA HIS A 108 19.46 19.21 -28.23
C HIS A 108 18.65 18.20 -27.38
N GLU A 109 17.37 18.55 -27.25
CA GLU A 109 16.24 17.74 -26.82
C GLU A 109 15.91 16.62 -27.84
N LYS A 110 15.43 15.45 -27.37
CA LYS A 110 14.00 15.08 -27.48
C LYS A 110 13.66 13.69 -26.91
N THR A 111 12.59 13.70 -26.11
CA THR A 111 11.55 12.67 -25.92
C THR A 111 11.74 11.30 -26.57
N GLN A 112 11.70 10.26 -25.74
CA GLN A 112 11.56 8.86 -26.10
C GLN A 112 10.12 8.38 -25.81
N GLU A 113 9.73 7.24 -26.42
CA GLU A 113 8.38 6.66 -26.48
C GLU A 113 7.44 7.42 -27.46
N ASP A 114 6.70 6.77 -28.36
CA ASP A 114 6.12 5.41 -28.28
C ASP A 114 5.95 4.74 -29.69
N LYS A 115 5.51 3.46 -29.71
CA LYS A 115 4.97 2.62 -30.81
C LYS A 115 5.82 1.47 -31.38
N MET A 116 5.67 0.32 -30.74
CA MET A 116 5.06 -0.92 -31.28
C MET A 116 4.91 -1.08 -32.82
N GLU A 117 5.52 -2.15 -33.38
CA GLU A 117 5.16 -2.92 -34.59
C GLU A 117 6.09 -4.18 -34.67
N PRO A 118 5.86 -5.24 -35.48
CA PRO A 118 5.72 -6.58 -34.90
C PRO A 118 6.70 -7.66 -35.36
N PHE A 119 6.50 -8.81 -34.72
CA PHE A 119 7.01 -10.16 -34.98
C PHE A 119 7.08 -10.55 -36.47
N HIS A 120 8.25 -10.39 -37.14
CA HIS A 120 8.66 -11.16 -38.33
C HIS A 120 10.13 -10.90 -38.73
N ARG A 121 11.12 -11.28 -37.89
CA ARG A 121 12.53 -11.32 -38.35
C ARG A 121 13.52 -12.24 -37.61
N HIS A 122 13.06 -13.32 -36.96
CA HIS A 122 13.96 -14.27 -36.26
C HIS A 122 14.03 -15.68 -36.87
N LEU A 123 13.95 -15.79 -38.20
CA LEU A 123 14.21 -17.02 -38.96
C LEU A 123 15.36 -16.91 -39.97
N ASN A 124 16.15 -15.82 -39.92
CA ASN A 124 17.27 -15.56 -40.87
C ASN A 124 18.58 -15.15 -40.16
N SER A 125 18.89 -15.75 -39.00
CA SER A 125 20.16 -15.48 -38.27
C SER A 125 20.92 -16.73 -37.81
N LEU A 126 20.58 -17.91 -38.34
CA LEU A 126 21.32 -19.18 -38.15
C LEU A 126 21.94 -19.65 -39.47
N SER A 127 22.64 -18.75 -40.15
CA SER A 127 23.45 -19.05 -41.34
C SER A 127 24.76 -18.25 -41.36
N ARG A 128 25.43 -18.15 -40.20
CA ARG A 128 26.85 -17.74 -40.16
C ARG A 128 27.68 -18.97 -40.54
N GLY A 129 28.27 -18.90 -41.74
CA GLY A 129 28.76 -20.07 -42.46
C GLY A 129 29.72 -20.95 -41.66
N ARG A 130 29.35 -22.23 -41.55
CA ARG A 130 30.35 -23.30 -41.43
C ARG A 130 31.09 -23.33 -42.77
N THR A 131 32.40 -23.08 -42.73
CA THR A 131 33.27 -23.20 -43.90
C THR A 131 33.77 -24.63 -43.98
N PHE A 132 33.52 -25.31 -45.08
CA PHE A 132 33.80 -26.72 -45.28
C PHE A 132 35.10 -26.90 -46.07
N SER A 133 36.19 -27.23 -45.37
CA SER A 133 37.50 -27.45 -46.00
C SER A 133 37.58 -28.81 -46.69
N CYS A 134 38.18 -28.85 -47.88
CA CYS A 134 38.47 -30.10 -48.57
C CYS A 134 39.57 -30.88 -47.82
N PRO A 135 39.42 -32.20 -47.62
CA PRO A 135 40.46 -33.02 -47.02
C PRO A 135 41.59 -33.39 -48.01
N LEU A 136 41.35 -33.24 -49.31
CA LEU A 136 42.30 -33.59 -50.38
C LEU A 136 43.13 -32.38 -50.86
N CYS A 137 42.68 -31.15 -50.64
CA CYS A 137 43.40 -29.93 -50.99
C CYS A 137 42.99 -28.75 -50.10
N ASN A 138 43.73 -27.63 -50.17
CA ASN A 138 43.47 -26.46 -49.31
C ASN A 138 42.25 -25.61 -49.73
N LEU A 139 41.30 -26.13 -50.52
CA LEU A 139 40.09 -25.38 -50.88
C LEU A 139 39.10 -25.35 -49.71
N VAL A 140 38.56 -24.18 -49.42
CA VAL A 140 37.55 -23.97 -48.37
C VAL A 140 36.23 -23.54 -49.01
N CYS A 141 35.22 -24.40 -48.92
CA CYS A 141 33.92 -24.21 -49.52
C CYS A 141 32.94 -23.52 -48.56
N SER A 142 31.99 -22.76 -49.10
CA SER A 142 30.98 -22.03 -48.32
C SER A 142 29.74 -22.84 -47.94
N ASP A 143 29.57 -24.03 -48.53
CA ASP A 143 28.44 -24.93 -48.31
C ASP A 143 28.88 -26.39 -48.53
N CYS A 144 28.18 -27.36 -47.94
CA CYS A 144 28.55 -28.77 -48.00
C CYS A 144 28.35 -29.39 -49.40
N LEU A 145 27.32 -28.96 -50.13
CA LEU A 145 27.07 -29.41 -51.51
C LEU A 145 28.21 -29.00 -52.47
N MET A 146 28.70 -27.77 -52.33
CA MET A 146 29.87 -27.28 -53.09
C MET A 146 31.15 -28.03 -52.73
N LEU A 147 31.30 -28.46 -51.46
CA LEU A 147 32.42 -29.32 -51.08
C LEU A 147 32.28 -30.73 -51.69
N GLN A 148 31.07 -31.28 -51.74
CA GLN A 148 30.81 -32.61 -52.29
C GLN A 148 31.15 -32.66 -53.78
N GLU A 149 30.61 -31.75 -54.61
CA GLU A 149 30.99 -31.64 -56.04
C GLU A 149 32.51 -31.44 -56.21
N HIS A 150 33.15 -30.64 -55.34
CA HIS A 150 34.60 -30.44 -55.42
C HIS A 150 35.41 -31.70 -55.08
N VAL A 151 34.98 -32.49 -54.10
CA VAL A 151 35.63 -33.75 -53.72
C VAL A 151 35.45 -34.81 -54.82
N GLU A 152 34.27 -34.86 -55.45
CA GLU A 152 34.00 -35.74 -56.61
C GLU A 152 34.93 -35.44 -57.80
N LEU A 153 35.31 -34.16 -58.02
CA LEU A 153 36.27 -33.79 -59.07
C LEU A 153 37.68 -34.36 -58.84
N HIS A 154 38.15 -34.49 -57.60
CA HIS A 154 39.44 -35.15 -57.32
C HIS A 154 39.41 -36.63 -57.70
N PHE A 155 38.28 -37.31 -57.48
CA PHE A 155 38.13 -38.71 -57.87
C PHE A 155 38.02 -38.90 -59.39
N GLN A 156 37.52 -37.91 -60.12
CA GLN A 156 37.52 -37.91 -61.59
C GLN A 156 38.91 -37.68 -62.19
N ASP A 157 39.74 -36.80 -61.62
CA ASP A 157 41.12 -36.56 -62.10
C ASP A 157 42.05 -37.78 -61.87
N HIS A 158 41.78 -38.61 -60.86
CA HIS A 158 42.53 -39.85 -60.63
C HIS A 158 42.16 -41.01 -61.59
N ALA A 159 41.14 -40.86 -62.43
CA ALA A 159 40.70 -41.91 -63.37
C ALA A 159 41.61 -42.09 -64.61
N VAL A 160 42.69 -41.29 -64.76
CA VAL A 160 43.60 -41.32 -65.93
C VAL A 160 45.00 -41.81 -65.57
N SER A 161 45.09 -42.93 -64.85
CA SER A 161 46.28 -43.78 -64.88
C SER A 161 45.90 -45.25 -64.64
N ASP A 162 46.36 -46.12 -65.54
CA ASP A 162 46.09 -47.56 -65.49
C ASP A 162 46.69 -48.18 -64.20
N GLY A 163 45.84 -48.81 -63.39
CA GLY A 163 46.23 -49.49 -62.13
C GLY A 163 46.21 -48.65 -60.83
N ALA A 164 45.41 -47.57 -60.74
CA ALA A 164 45.25 -46.81 -59.50
C ALA A 164 44.56 -47.62 -58.37
N VAL A 165 45.08 -47.50 -57.14
CA VAL A 165 44.51 -48.11 -55.92
C VAL A 165 43.69 -47.06 -55.18
N PHE A 166 42.41 -47.33 -54.91
CA PHE A 166 41.48 -46.37 -54.32
C PHE A 166 41.58 -46.38 -52.78
N VAL A 167 42.38 -45.47 -52.21
CA VAL A 167 42.64 -45.43 -50.75
C VAL A 167 41.85 -44.30 -50.07
N CYS A 168 41.19 -44.60 -48.96
CA CYS A 168 40.50 -43.62 -48.13
C CYS A 168 41.49 -42.66 -47.44
N PRO A 169 41.42 -41.34 -47.68
CA PRO A 169 42.35 -40.37 -47.10
C PRO A 169 42.14 -40.16 -45.58
N MET A 170 41.02 -40.63 -45.00
CA MET A 170 40.69 -40.46 -43.58
C MET A 170 41.08 -41.65 -42.69
N CYS A 171 41.21 -42.86 -43.26
CA CYS A 171 41.50 -44.07 -42.49
C CYS A 171 42.32 -45.15 -43.24
N GLU A 172 42.86 -44.81 -44.42
CA GLU A 172 43.76 -45.65 -45.22
C GLU A 172 43.18 -47.00 -45.72
N VAL A 173 41.86 -47.18 -45.61
CA VAL A 173 41.13 -48.33 -46.18
C VAL A 173 41.24 -48.34 -47.70
N VAL A 174 41.66 -49.47 -48.27
CA VAL A 174 41.68 -49.71 -49.72
C VAL A 174 40.29 -50.18 -50.17
N CYS A 175 39.76 -49.54 -51.20
CA CYS A 175 38.50 -49.85 -51.85
C CYS A 175 38.73 -50.43 -53.26
N ASP A 176 37.80 -51.26 -53.72
CA ASP A 176 37.95 -51.98 -55.00
C ASP A 176 37.70 -51.08 -56.23
N ASP A 177 36.87 -50.03 -56.07
CA ASP A 177 36.61 -49.02 -57.10
C ASP A 177 36.33 -47.62 -56.50
N SER A 178 36.28 -46.61 -57.37
CA SER A 178 36.04 -45.20 -57.00
C SER A 178 34.65 -44.96 -56.40
N TRP A 179 33.65 -45.78 -56.73
CA TRP A 179 32.28 -45.62 -56.22
C TRP A 179 32.20 -46.10 -54.77
N SER A 180 32.79 -47.26 -54.49
CA SER A 180 32.96 -47.84 -53.16
C SER A 180 33.79 -46.93 -52.25
N LEU A 181 34.81 -46.25 -52.80
CA LEU A 181 35.59 -45.24 -52.07
C LEU A 181 34.74 -44.01 -51.72
N GLN A 182 33.91 -43.51 -52.64
CA GLN A 182 33.00 -42.40 -52.38
C GLN A 182 31.99 -42.75 -51.28
N GLU A 183 31.30 -43.89 -51.39
CA GLU A 183 30.34 -44.37 -50.38
C GLU A 183 31.02 -44.53 -48.99
N HIS A 184 32.26 -45.04 -48.96
CA HIS A 184 33.02 -45.16 -47.72
C HIS A 184 33.41 -43.81 -47.11
N VAL A 185 33.81 -42.81 -47.90
CA VAL A 185 34.11 -41.45 -47.41
C VAL A 185 32.84 -40.75 -46.93
N GLU A 186 31.71 -40.94 -47.62
CA GLU A 186 30.40 -40.43 -47.19
C GLU A 186 29.98 -40.98 -45.82
N LEU A 187 30.31 -42.24 -45.48
CA LEU A 187 30.07 -42.79 -44.14
C LEU A 187 30.86 -42.08 -43.02
N HIS A 188 32.11 -41.65 -43.27
CA HIS A 188 32.87 -40.85 -42.30
C HIS A 188 32.24 -39.47 -42.10
N LEU A 189 31.75 -38.86 -43.17
CA LEU A 189 31.03 -37.58 -43.12
C LEU A 189 29.67 -37.71 -42.41
N GLN A 190 28.94 -38.81 -42.64
CA GLN A 190 27.68 -39.12 -41.95
C GLN A 190 27.88 -39.39 -40.46
N CYS A 191 29.03 -39.92 -40.03
CA CYS A 191 29.36 -40.03 -38.61
C CYS A 191 29.43 -38.66 -37.90
N SER A 192 29.64 -37.57 -38.64
CA SER A 192 29.60 -36.19 -38.13
C SER A 192 28.17 -35.64 -37.96
N HIS A 193 27.16 -36.28 -38.55
CA HIS A 193 25.75 -35.89 -38.36
C HIS A 193 25.16 -36.38 -37.03
N ALA A 194 25.75 -37.40 -36.40
CA ALA A 194 25.34 -37.88 -35.09
C ALA A 194 25.55 -36.81 -33.99
N ASP A 195 26.66 -36.07 -34.05
CA ASP A 195 26.93 -34.96 -33.13
C ASP A 195 26.00 -33.75 -33.36
N ILE A 196 25.46 -33.54 -34.57
CA ILE A 196 24.57 -32.40 -34.85
C ILE A 196 23.19 -32.57 -34.18
N ASP A 197 22.67 -33.80 -34.11
CA ASP A 197 21.44 -34.09 -33.37
C ASP A 197 21.66 -33.95 -31.85
N GLY A 198 22.79 -34.42 -31.34
CA GLY A 198 23.21 -34.21 -29.95
C GLY A 198 23.38 -32.74 -29.57
N ASP A 199 24.09 -31.95 -30.39
CA ASP A 199 24.27 -30.51 -30.22
C ASP A 199 22.94 -29.75 -30.26
N LEU A 200 22.03 -30.12 -31.19
CA LEU A 200 20.72 -29.48 -31.30
C LEU A 200 19.83 -29.80 -30.09
N GLN A 201 19.80 -31.05 -29.64
CA GLN A 201 19.07 -31.46 -28.43
C GLN A 201 19.67 -30.81 -27.18
N PHE A 202 20.99 -30.68 -27.09
CA PHE A 202 21.66 -29.98 -25.99
C PHE A 202 21.35 -28.47 -26.00
N ALA A 203 21.36 -27.82 -27.16
CA ALA A 203 20.99 -26.42 -27.31
C ALA A 203 19.51 -26.17 -26.97
N GLN A 204 18.60 -27.06 -27.40
CA GLN A 204 17.19 -27.02 -27.01
C GLN A 204 17.02 -27.17 -25.50
N LYS A 205 17.70 -28.15 -24.88
CA LYS A 205 17.66 -28.35 -23.43
C LYS A 205 18.21 -27.14 -22.67
N LEU A 206 19.31 -26.54 -23.12
CA LEU A 206 19.86 -25.33 -22.51
C LEU A 206 18.87 -24.15 -22.63
N GLN A 207 18.23 -23.97 -23.78
CA GLN A 207 17.18 -22.97 -23.96
C GLN A 207 15.98 -23.23 -23.04
N GLU A 208 15.53 -24.48 -22.89
CA GLU A 208 14.46 -24.86 -21.96
C GLU A 208 14.84 -24.58 -20.50
N GLU A 209 16.08 -24.89 -20.10
CA GLU A 209 16.62 -24.59 -18.77
C GLU A 209 16.73 -23.07 -18.52
N GLU A 210 17.20 -22.27 -19.49
CA GLU A 210 17.25 -20.81 -19.43
C GLU A 210 15.84 -20.19 -19.37
N GLU A 211 14.90 -20.65 -20.21
CA GLU A 211 13.51 -20.21 -20.17
C GLU A 211 12.84 -20.57 -18.85
N HIS A 212 13.13 -21.75 -18.29
CA HIS A 212 12.60 -22.18 -17.00
C HIS A 212 13.16 -21.30 -15.85
N GLN A 213 14.47 -21.03 -15.85
CA GLN A 213 15.10 -20.12 -14.87
C GLN A 213 14.49 -18.71 -14.97
N ARG A 214 14.36 -18.16 -16.18
CA ARG A 214 13.71 -16.86 -16.38
C ARG A 214 12.28 -16.82 -15.85
N LYS A 215 11.46 -17.83 -16.16
CA LYS A 215 10.08 -17.95 -15.66
C LYS A 215 10.04 -18.05 -14.12
N GLN A 216 10.99 -18.76 -13.49
CA GLN A 216 11.11 -18.80 -12.03
C GLN A 216 11.50 -17.45 -11.43
N GLU A 217 12.47 -16.72 -12.02
CA GLU A 217 12.86 -15.39 -11.54
C GLU A 217 11.78 -14.32 -11.73
N GLU A 218 11.02 -14.40 -12.83
CA GLU A 218 9.87 -13.53 -13.10
C GLU A 218 8.75 -13.81 -12.09
N ALA A 219 8.38 -15.08 -11.88
CA ALA A 219 7.38 -15.48 -10.87
C ALA A 219 7.81 -15.11 -9.43
N LYS A 220 9.11 -15.21 -9.10
CA LYS A 220 9.63 -14.77 -7.80
C LYS A 220 9.50 -13.26 -7.61
N ARG A 221 9.85 -12.47 -8.62
CA ARG A 221 9.68 -11.00 -8.58
C ARG A 221 8.22 -10.62 -8.43
N GLU A 222 7.33 -11.24 -9.20
CA GLU A 222 5.88 -11.02 -9.10
C GLU A 222 5.35 -11.34 -7.68
N ALA A 223 5.78 -12.46 -7.09
CA ALA A 223 5.38 -12.84 -5.73
C ALA A 223 5.88 -11.86 -4.65
N GLU A 224 7.11 -11.33 -4.80
CA GLU A 224 7.67 -10.32 -3.90
C GLU A 224 6.93 -8.97 -4.01
N GLU A 225 6.68 -8.50 -5.24
CA GLU A 225 5.92 -7.27 -5.52
C GLU A 225 4.46 -7.37 -5.06
N PHE A 226 3.78 -8.49 -5.35
CA PHE A 226 2.41 -8.76 -4.90
C PHE A 226 2.31 -8.75 -3.37
N THR A 227 3.27 -9.38 -2.68
CA THR A 227 3.35 -9.36 -1.20
C THR A 227 3.55 -7.93 -0.68
N GLN A 228 4.36 -7.11 -1.35
CA GLN A 228 4.58 -5.71 -0.99
C GLN A 228 3.31 -4.86 -1.17
N LEU A 229 2.59 -5.05 -2.27
CA LEU A 229 1.32 -4.38 -2.55
C LEU A 229 0.23 -4.78 -1.54
N GLN A 230 0.08 -6.07 -1.23
CA GLN A 230 -0.84 -6.53 -0.19
C GLN A 230 -0.56 -5.85 1.16
N ARG A 231 0.71 -5.72 1.55
CA ARG A 231 1.12 -5.01 2.79
C ARG A 231 0.78 -3.53 2.75
N GLN A 232 0.98 -2.87 1.60
CA GLN A 232 0.69 -1.45 1.41
C GLN A 232 -0.82 -1.16 1.54
N PHE A 233 -1.66 -1.95 0.89
CA PHE A 233 -3.12 -1.78 0.92
C PHE A 233 -3.80 -2.42 2.15
N GLY A 234 -3.05 -3.08 3.03
CA GLY A 234 -3.54 -3.68 4.27
C GLY A 234 -4.29 -5.01 4.09
N LEU A 235 -4.07 -5.68 2.96
CA LEU A 235 -4.66 -6.96 2.55
C LEU A 235 -3.72 -8.17 2.82
N ASP A 236 -2.67 -7.96 3.60
CA ASP A 236 -1.63 -8.96 3.94
C ASP A 236 -2.02 -9.93 5.06
N ASN A 237 -3.26 -9.84 5.58
CA ASN A 237 -3.71 -10.52 6.81
C ASN A 237 -2.79 -10.26 8.02
N GLY A 238 -2.00 -9.17 8.03
CA GLY A 238 -1.01 -8.85 9.07
C GLY A 238 -1.58 -8.40 10.42
N GLY A 239 -2.90 -8.54 10.60
CA GLY A 239 -3.74 -8.02 11.67
C GLY A 239 -4.28 -6.61 11.40
N GLY A 240 -5.35 -6.25 12.12
CA GLY A 240 -6.08 -4.99 11.99
C GLY A 240 -5.84 -4.00 13.13
N TYR A 241 -6.84 -3.17 13.41
CA TYR A 241 -6.81 -2.10 14.42
C TYR A 241 -6.28 -2.56 15.79
N HIS A 242 -6.85 -3.65 16.35
CA HIS A 242 -6.44 -4.24 17.63
C HIS A 242 -4.93 -4.53 17.66
N LYS A 243 -4.46 -5.37 16.73
CA LYS A 243 -3.06 -5.81 16.67
C LYS A 243 -2.09 -4.66 16.39
N GLN A 244 -2.52 -3.62 15.68
CA GLN A 244 -1.70 -2.43 15.47
C GLN A 244 -1.59 -1.57 16.74
N MET A 245 -2.70 -1.40 17.48
CA MET A 245 -2.74 -0.69 18.76
C MET A 245 -1.87 -1.38 19.82
N GLU A 246 -2.06 -2.69 19.99
CA GLU A 246 -1.26 -3.54 20.89
C GLU A 246 0.24 -3.43 20.61
N ARG A 247 0.65 -3.59 19.33
CA ARG A 247 2.04 -3.34 18.90
C ARG A 247 2.54 -1.93 19.20
N SER A 248 1.67 -0.93 19.33
CA SER A 248 2.06 0.43 19.73
C SER A 248 2.31 0.53 21.22
N LEU A 249 1.47 -0.12 22.04
CA LEU A 249 1.65 -0.25 23.48
C LEU A 249 2.95 -1.01 23.81
N GLU A 250 3.19 -2.16 23.16
CA GLU A 250 4.46 -2.92 23.27
C GLU A 250 5.67 -2.00 22.98
N ARG A 251 5.64 -1.30 21.85
CA ARG A 251 6.68 -0.35 21.43
C ARG A 251 6.86 0.83 22.39
N ALA A 252 5.85 1.20 23.18
CA ALA A 252 5.97 2.22 24.21
C ALA A 252 6.72 1.68 25.44
N VAL A 253 6.41 0.45 25.86
CA VAL A 253 7.10 -0.25 26.96
C VAL A 253 8.56 -0.51 26.64
N SER A 254 8.88 -1.07 25.46
CA SER A 254 10.27 -1.34 25.07
C SER A 254 11.14 -0.07 24.92
N ARG A 255 10.54 1.13 24.97
CA ARG A 255 11.21 2.43 24.94
C ARG A 255 11.21 3.17 26.28
N GLY A 256 10.68 2.56 27.35
CA GLY A 256 10.57 3.21 28.67
C GLY A 256 9.55 4.35 28.74
N HIS A 257 8.62 4.47 27.79
CA HIS A 257 7.55 5.49 27.82
C HIS A 257 6.27 4.99 28.54
N MET A 258 6.27 3.75 29.00
CA MET A 258 5.13 3.08 29.62
C MET A 258 5.66 1.95 30.51
N SER A 259 5.17 1.87 31.74
CA SER A 259 5.45 0.72 32.62
C SER A 259 4.62 -0.51 32.18
N PRO A 260 5.08 -1.74 32.45
CA PRO A 260 4.29 -2.93 32.12
C PRO A 260 2.93 -2.99 32.82
N ALA A 261 2.80 -2.45 34.05
CA ALA A 261 1.51 -2.32 34.72
C ALA A 261 0.52 -1.43 33.93
N GLU A 262 0.99 -0.28 33.43
CA GLU A 262 0.19 0.60 32.55
C GLU A 262 -0.14 -0.08 31.21
N PHE A 263 0.74 -0.92 30.68
CA PHE A 263 0.50 -1.68 29.45
C PHE A 263 -0.67 -2.66 29.61
N HIS A 264 -0.71 -3.45 30.69
CA HIS A 264 -1.83 -4.36 30.92
C HIS A 264 -3.14 -3.61 31.18
N MET A 265 -3.10 -2.52 31.97
CA MET A 265 -4.26 -1.65 32.16
C MET A 265 -4.80 -1.09 30.84
N LYS A 266 -3.92 -0.64 29.93
CA LYS A 266 -4.31 -0.17 28.59
C LYS A 266 -4.76 -1.27 27.64
N ARG A 267 -4.27 -2.51 27.78
CA ARG A 267 -4.84 -3.67 27.05
C ARG A 267 -6.26 -3.96 27.52
N VAL A 268 -6.55 -3.90 28.82
CA VAL A 268 -7.92 -4.05 29.35
C VAL A 268 -8.83 -2.95 28.79
N GLU A 269 -8.44 -1.68 28.94
CA GLU A 269 -9.17 -0.51 28.42
C GLU A 269 -9.47 -0.66 26.92
N MET A 270 -8.45 -0.99 26.11
CA MET A 270 -8.60 -1.25 24.67
C MET A 270 -9.61 -2.38 24.36
N MET A 271 -9.60 -3.48 25.11
CA MET A 271 -10.55 -4.59 24.91
C MET A 271 -11.98 -4.17 25.27
N GLU A 272 -12.17 -3.36 26.33
CA GLU A 272 -13.47 -2.78 26.68
C GLU A 272 -13.97 -1.81 25.60
N THR A 273 -13.09 -0.94 25.07
CA THR A 273 -13.40 -0.06 23.93
C THR A 273 -13.89 -0.87 22.73
N LEU A 274 -13.15 -1.92 22.35
CA LEU A 274 -13.49 -2.78 21.21
C LEU A 274 -14.83 -3.51 21.44
N GLY A 275 -15.04 -4.06 22.64
CA GLY A 275 -16.29 -4.71 23.02
C GLY A 275 -17.50 -3.78 23.12
N SER A 276 -17.28 -2.46 23.22
CA SER A 276 -18.36 -1.47 23.08
C SER A 276 -18.75 -1.19 21.62
N GLY A 277 -17.83 -1.39 20.67
CA GLY A 277 -18.00 -0.98 19.27
C GLY A 277 -18.01 0.54 19.04
N LEU A 278 -17.76 1.36 20.07
CA LEU A 278 -17.85 2.82 20.01
C LEU A 278 -16.47 3.50 19.92
N ASP A 279 -16.44 4.69 19.33
CA ASP A 279 -15.28 5.59 19.37
C ASP A 279 -15.40 6.51 20.60
N GLU A 280 -14.44 6.40 21.52
CA GLU A 280 -14.38 7.18 22.76
C GLU A 280 -14.13 8.68 22.53
N GLY A 281 -13.78 9.08 21.31
CA GLY A 281 -13.51 10.46 20.97
C GLY A 281 -12.18 11.00 21.48
N GLN A 282 -11.24 10.16 21.91
CA GLN A 282 -9.88 10.59 22.29
C GLN A 282 -9.16 11.35 21.15
N THR A 283 -9.46 11.00 19.90
CA THR A 283 -8.91 11.62 18.67
C THR A 283 -9.81 12.73 18.10
N ARG A 284 -10.87 13.12 18.81
CA ARG A 284 -11.93 14.01 18.34
C ARG A 284 -11.68 15.47 18.71
N THR A 285 -11.98 16.39 17.80
CA THR A 285 -11.92 17.84 18.05
C THR A 285 -13.23 18.49 17.60
N THR A 286 -13.90 19.18 18.53
CA THR A 286 -15.24 19.76 18.34
C THR A 286 -15.19 21.30 18.22
N GLY A 287 -16.29 21.92 17.77
CA GLY A 287 -16.43 23.38 17.71
C GLY A 287 -15.59 24.11 16.66
N LEU A 288 -14.87 23.38 15.81
CA LEU A 288 -13.94 23.94 14.81
C LEU A 288 -14.65 24.85 13.79
N LEU A 289 -15.81 24.46 13.27
CA LEU A 289 -16.53 25.28 12.29
C LEU A 289 -17.13 26.53 12.91
N SER A 290 -17.59 26.44 14.16
CA SER A 290 -18.00 27.62 14.94
C SER A 290 -16.84 28.58 15.21
N ALA A 291 -15.63 28.07 15.52
CA ALA A 291 -14.42 28.90 15.63
C ALA A 291 -14.00 29.53 14.29
N MET A 292 -14.07 28.77 13.18
CA MET A 292 -13.80 29.27 11.83
C MET A 292 -14.79 30.34 11.39
N TYR A 293 -16.09 30.16 11.66
CA TYR A 293 -17.12 31.16 11.42
C TYR A 293 -16.78 32.48 12.15
N ASN A 294 -16.49 32.39 13.45
CA ASN A 294 -16.09 33.55 14.26
C ASN A 294 -14.77 34.19 13.82
N PHE A 295 -13.83 33.43 13.23
CA PHE A 295 -12.64 33.99 12.61
C PHE A 295 -12.99 34.81 11.35
N TYR A 296 -13.74 34.21 10.40
CA TYR A 296 -14.06 34.88 9.15
C TYR A 296 -14.96 36.11 9.35
N GLN A 297 -15.89 36.05 10.29
CA GLN A 297 -16.77 37.17 10.65
C GLN A 297 -15.99 38.40 11.14
N ARG A 298 -14.80 38.21 11.74
CA ARG A 298 -13.95 39.28 12.29
C ARG A 298 -12.97 39.89 11.27
N GLY A 299 -12.62 39.20 10.19
CA GLY A 299 -11.44 39.56 9.38
C GLY A 299 -11.50 39.26 7.88
N ILE A 300 -12.65 38.91 7.32
CA ILE A 300 -12.78 38.65 5.88
C ILE A 300 -12.66 39.94 5.05
N GLN A 301 -11.82 39.88 4.02
CA GLN A 301 -11.58 41.00 3.09
C GLN A 301 -12.86 41.40 2.34
N GLU A 302 -12.98 42.67 1.97
CA GLU A 302 -14.14 43.12 1.18
C GLU A 302 -14.20 42.43 -0.18
N GLY A 303 -15.40 41.98 -0.55
CA GLY A 303 -15.64 41.21 -1.78
C GLY A 303 -15.26 39.73 -1.72
N ALA A 304 -14.66 39.24 -0.61
CA ALA A 304 -14.51 37.80 -0.38
C ALA A 304 -15.77 37.21 0.29
N ARG A 305 -16.02 35.92 0.04
CA ARG A 305 -17.11 35.13 0.62
C ARG A 305 -16.58 33.79 1.14
N VAL A 306 -17.17 33.30 2.21
CA VAL A 306 -16.89 31.96 2.74
C VAL A 306 -18.20 31.21 2.96
N TRP A 307 -18.25 29.96 2.53
CA TRP A 307 -19.31 29.01 2.86
C TRP A 307 -18.71 27.88 3.70
N LEU A 308 -19.35 27.55 4.81
CA LEU A 308 -19.01 26.41 5.67
C LEU A 308 -20.15 25.38 5.60
N CYS A 309 -19.83 24.10 5.72
CA CYS A 309 -20.83 23.05 5.90
C CYS A 309 -21.58 23.21 7.25
N SER A 310 -22.60 22.40 7.46
CA SER A 310 -23.21 22.24 8.78
C SER A 310 -22.16 21.72 9.79
N GLU A 311 -22.43 21.86 11.10
CA GLU A 311 -21.42 21.58 12.12
C GLU A 311 -20.86 20.16 11.98
N SER A 312 -19.54 20.04 11.82
CA SER A 312 -18.81 18.79 11.64
C SER A 312 -17.70 18.74 12.68
N GLU A 313 -17.55 17.59 13.34
CA GLU A 313 -16.40 17.33 14.20
C GLU A 313 -15.25 16.81 13.35
N HIS A 314 -14.03 16.98 13.86
CA HIS A 314 -12.83 16.40 13.28
C HIS A 314 -12.43 15.14 14.07
N PHE A 315 -12.05 14.10 13.35
CA PHE A 315 -11.50 12.86 13.93
C PHE A 315 -10.12 12.62 13.31
N SER A 316 -9.10 12.44 14.15
CA SER A 316 -7.77 12.01 13.71
C SER A 316 -7.57 10.50 13.84
N SER A 317 -6.58 9.96 13.15
CA SER A 317 -6.15 8.59 13.41
C SER A 317 -5.57 8.43 14.82
N SER A 318 -5.90 7.31 15.45
CA SER A 318 -5.25 6.79 16.66
C SER A 318 -4.07 5.90 16.26
N ASP A 319 -3.34 5.37 17.24
CA ASP A 319 -2.26 4.42 16.99
C ASP A 319 -2.73 3.13 16.29
N GLY A 320 -3.99 2.73 16.48
CA GLY A 320 -4.58 1.54 15.85
C GLY A 320 -4.89 1.70 14.36
N ASP A 321 -5.25 2.92 13.90
CA ASP A 321 -5.60 3.19 12.48
C ASP A 321 -4.59 4.07 11.74
N ARG A 322 -3.53 4.55 12.40
CA ARG A 322 -2.49 5.39 11.78
C ARG A 322 -1.89 4.71 10.55
N GLY A 323 -1.94 5.40 9.41
CA GLY A 323 -1.37 4.97 8.13
C GLY A 323 -2.36 4.29 7.18
N TRP A 324 -3.60 4.02 7.60
CA TRP A 324 -4.62 3.38 6.75
C TRP A 324 -6.07 3.84 7.03
N GLY A 325 -6.35 4.32 8.25
CA GLY A 325 -7.69 4.66 8.74
C GLY A 325 -8.39 5.86 8.08
N CYS A 326 -7.77 6.54 7.11
CA CYS A 326 -8.24 7.82 6.60
C CYS A 326 -9.70 7.80 6.11
N GLY A 327 -10.11 6.78 5.34
CA GLY A 327 -11.49 6.67 4.86
C GLY A 327 -12.51 6.55 5.99
N TYR A 328 -12.24 5.69 6.96
CA TYR A 328 -13.07 5.47 8.15
C TYR A 328 -13.17 6.73 9.03
N ARG A 329 -12.06 7.47 9.21
CA ARG A 329 -12.06 8.74 9.96
C ARG A 329 -12.84 9.84 9.24
N ASN A 330 -12.79 9.92 7.91
CA ASN A 330 -13.63 10.83 7.14
C ASN A 330 -15.11 10.43 7.16
N PHE A 331 -15.43 9.13 7.24
CA PHE A 331 -16.80 8.67 7.53
C PHE A 331 -17.30 9.16 8.89
N GLN A 332 -16.51 9.03 9.96
CA GLN A 332 -16.87 9.57 11.28
C GLN A 332 -17.10 11.09 11.25
N MET A 333 -16.26 11.84 10.53
CA MET A 333 -16.44 13.29 10.34
C MET A 333 -17.78 13.61 9.64
N LEU A 334 -18.07 12.94 8.51
CA LEU A 334 -19.34 13.07 7.78
C LEU A 334 -20.54 12.70 8.67
N LEU A 335 -20.50 11.55 9.35
CA LEU A 335 -21.55 11.07 10.24
C LEU A 335 -21.88 12.08 11.34
N SER A 336 -20.86 12.73 11.93
CA SER A 336 -21.08 13.76 12.96
C SER A 336 -21.91 14.95 12.46
N SER A 337 -21.77 15.31 11.18
CA SER A 337 -22.58 16.36 10.55
C SER A 337 -23.99 15.88 10.25
N LEU A 338 -24.15 14.64 9.79
CA LEU A 338 -25.46 14.05 9.49
C LEU A 338 -26.33 13.91 10.75
N GLN A 339 -25.77 13.44 11.87
CA GLN A 339 -26.48 13.33 13.16
C GLN A 339 -27.06 14.66 13.67
N ARG A 340 -26.45 15.80 13.30
CA ARG A 340 -26.90 17.15 13.70
C ARG A 340 -27.90 17.80 12.74
N LEU A 341 -28.17 17.17 11.60
CA LEU A 341 -29.10 17.69 10.60
C LEU A 341 -30.42 16.92 10.70
N GLU A 342 -31.48 17.61 11.12
CA GLU A 342 -32.82 17.02 11.38
C GLU A 342 -33.31 16.12 10.25
N GLN A 343 -33.10 16.51 8.99
CA GLN A 343 -33.48 15.73 7.81
C GLN A 343 -32.91 14.30 7.74
N TYR A 344 -31.80 14.02 8.46
CA TYR A 344 -31.17 12.70 8.50
C TYR A 344 -31.39 11.98 9.85
N SER A 345 -31.56 12.71 10.96
CA SER A 345 -31.79 12.08 12.27
C SER A 345 -33.21 11.55 12.45
N ILE A 346 -34.22 12.12 11.76
CA ILE A 346 -35.64 11.70 11.85
C ILE A 346 -35.87 10.21 11.55
N LEU A 347 -35.04 9.58 10.72
CA LEU A 347 -35.23 8.16 10.36
C LEU A 347 -34.72 7.18 11.43
N HIS A 348 -33.95 7.63 12.42
CA HIS A 348 -33.27 6.78 13.41
C HIS A 348 -32.44 5.63 12.78
N THR A 349 -32.01 5.77 11.52
CA THR A 349 -31.13 4.81 10.82
C THR A 349 -29.66 5.10 11.07
N LEU A 350 -29.31 6.33 11.48
CA LEU A 350 -27.96 6.69 11.92
C LEU A 350 -27.68 6.05 13.29
N PRO A 351 -26.45 5.57 13.56
CA PRO A 351 -26.03 5.21 14.91
C PRO A 351 -26.17 6.39 15.87
N ASP A 352 -26.67 6.16 17.09
CA ASP A 352 -26.78 7.20 18.13
C ASP A 352 -25.40 7.69 18.63
N SER A 353 -24.42 6.79 18.62
CA SER A 353 -23.03 7.03 19.03
C SER A 353 -22.07 6.82 17.87
N PHE A 354 -20.86 7.41 17.94
CA PHE A 354 -19.84 7.24 16.91
C PHE A 354 -19.30 5.80 16.91
N PRO A 355 -19.33 5.08 15.78
CA PRO A 355 -18.77 3.73 15.68
C PRO A 355 -17.23 3.78 15.69
N SER A 356 -16.60 2.81 16.35
CA SER A 356 -15.16 2.55 16.26
C SER A 356 -14.74 2.14 14.85
N ILE A 357 -13.44 2.16 14.53
CA ILE A 357 -12.94 1.78 13.20
C ILE A 357 -13.34 0.34 12.82
N PRO A 358 -13.18 -0.69 13.68
CA PRO A 358 -13.72 -2.03 13.42
C PRO A 358 -15.25 -2.05 13.27
N ARG A 359 -15.99 -1.21 14.01
CA ARG A 359 -17.45 -1.12 13.84
C ARG A 359 -17.84 -0.51 12.48
N VAL A 360 -17.07 0.44 11.94
CA VAL A 360 -17.26 0.93 10.57
C VAL A 360 -16.94 -0.16 9.53
N GLN A 361 -15.89 -0.97 9.76
CA GLN A 361 -15.61 -2.16 8.92
C GLN A 361 -16.81 -3.13 8.92
N ALA A 362 -17.40 -3.40 10.09
CA ALA A 362 -18.60 -4.23 10.22
C ALA A 362 -19.83 -3.65 9.48
N LEU A 363 -20.01 -2.32 9.49
CA LEU A 363 -21.13 -1.66 8.78
C LEU A 363 -20.98 -1.72 7.25
N ILE A 364 -19.75 -1.67 6.74
CA ILE A 364 -19.47 -1.85 5.30
C ILE A 364 -19.70 -3.31 4.89
N GLU A 365 -19.21 -4.28 5.67
CA GLU A 365 -19.49 -5.71 5.41
C GLU A 365 -20.99 -6.03 5.47
N ALA A 366 -21.74 -5.40 6.38
CA ALA A 366 -23.20 -5.52 6.41
C ALA A 366 -23.87 -4.94 5.15
N ALA A 367 -23.37 -3.81 4.62
CA ALA A 367 -23.84 -3.27 3.35
C ALA A 367 -23.58 -4.23 2.17
N TRP A 368 -22.41 -4.89 2.15
CA TRP A 368 -22.11 -5.94 1.17
C TRP A 368 -23.02 -7.17 1.32
N ALA A 369 -23.35 -7.57 2.56
CA ALA A 369 -24.28 -8.67 2.83
C ALA A 369 -25.73 -8.34 2.41
N GLU A 370 -26.14 -7.07 2.42
CA GLU A 370 -27.39 -6.61 1.78
C GLU A 370 -27.36 -6.66 0.24
N GLY A 371 -26.20 -6.98 -0.36
CA GLY A 371 -26.00 -7.07 -1.80
C GLY A 371 -25.60 -5.76 -2.48
N ILE A 372 -25.15 -4.76 -1.71
CA ILE A 372 -24.60 -3.51 -2.24
C ILE A 372 -23.15 -3.75 -2.69
N ASP A 373 -22.78 -3.28 -3.87
CA ASP A 373 -21.43 -3.35 -4.45
C ASP A 373 -20.69 -4.70 -4.24
N PRO A 374 -21.19 -5.81 -4.81
CA PRO A 374 -20.54 -7.11 -4.71
C PRO A 374 -19.15 -7.14 -5.39
N GLN A 375 -18.88 -6.22 -6.33
CA GLN A 375 -17.57 -6.12 -6.97
C GLN A 375 -16.55 -5.50 -6.01
N GLY A 376 -16.87 -4.38 -5.36
CA GLY A 376 -16.06 -3.80 -4.28
C GLY A 376 -15.83 -4.82 -3.17
N ALA A 377 -16.88 -5.51 -2.70
CA ALA A 377 -16.75 -6.60 -1.73
C ALA A 377 -15.70 -7.65 -2.14
N SER A 378 -15.72 -8.09 -3.41
CA SER A 378 -14.76 -9.09 -3.93
C SER A 378 -13.31 -8.59 -3.93
N GLN A 379 -13.07 -7.28 -4.14
CA GLN A 379 -11.72 -6.68 -4.09
C GLN A 379 -11.10 -6.75 -2.68
N PHE A 380 -11.92 -6.82 -1.65
CA PHE A 380 -11.52 -7.00 -0.25
C PHE A 380 -11.69 -8.45 0.25
N ASN A 381 -11.87 -9.43 -0.65
CA ASN A 381 -12.19 -10.83 -0.28
C ASN A 381 -13.43 -10.96 0.64
N GLY A 382 -14.37 -10.01 0.56
CA GLY A 382 -15.57 -9.94 1.40
C GLY A 382 -15.32 -9.54 2.86
N ARG A 383 -14.12 -9.08 3.24
CA ARG A 383 -13.76 -8.84 4.65
C ARG A 383 -12.85 -7.61 4.84
N LEU A 384 -13.23 -6.76 5.79
CA LEU A 384 -12.45 -5.62 6.28
C LEU A 384 -12.03 -5.81 7.74
N ARG A 385 -12.86 -6.41 8.59
CA ARG A 385 -12.56 -6.65 10.00
C ARG A 385 -11.32 -7.51 10.19
N GLY A 386 -10.49 -7.13 11.15
CA GLY A 386 -9.18 -7.77 11.37
C GLY A 386 -8.12 -7.43 10.32
N THR A 387 -8.42 -6.56 9.34
CA THR A 387 -7.46 -6.07 8.32
C THR A 387 -7.09 -4.60 8.55
N ARG A 388 -6.14 -4.09 7.77
CA ARG A 388 -5.79 -2.65 7.67
C ARG A 388 -6.23 -2.07 6.31
N ALA A 389 -7.25 -2.67 5.70
CA ALA A 389 -7.67 -2.38 4.33
C ALA A 389 -7.95 -0.88 4.11
N TRP A 390 -7.36 -0.33 3.05
CA TRP A 390 -7.63 1.02 2.58
C TRP A 390 -8.96 1.05 1.83
N ILE A 391 -9.93 1.81 2.35
CA ILE A 391 -11.24 2.01 1.71
C ILE A 391 -11.30 3.33 0.93
N GLY A 392 -12.13 3.37 -0.11
CA GLY A 392 -12.37 4.51 -0.99
C GLY A 392 -13.82 5.00 -0.99
N ALA A 393 -14.19 5.72 -2.04
CA ALA A 393 -15.52 6.34 -2.18
C ALA A 393 -16.67 5.31 -2.30
N THR A 394 -16.40 4.12 -2.85
CA THR A 394 -17.33 2.99 -3.06
C THR A 394 -17.83 2.42 -1.73
N GLU A 395 -16.95 2.14 -0.78
CA GLU A 395 -17.34 1.61 0.54
C GLU A 395 -18.11 2.65 1.34
N ILE A 396 -17.74 3.93 1.22
CA ILE A 396 -18.46 5.05 1.84
C ILE A 396 -19.87 5.18 1.25
N TYR A 397 -20.02 5.10 -0.07
CA TYR A 397 -21.34 5.05 -0.71
C TYR A 397 -22.16 3.84 -0.24
N SER A 398 -21.51 2.68 -0.08
CA SER A 398 -22.18 1.43 0.30
C SER A 398 -22.75 1.51 1.73
N VAL A 399 -21.95 1.96 2.70
CA VAL A 399 -22.42 2.15 4.08
C VAL A 399 -23.46 3.28 4.19
N LEU A 400 -23.32 4.39 3.44
CA LEU A 400 -24.35 5.44 3.43
C LEU A 400 -25.68 4.91 2.86
N THR A 401 -25.63 4.10 1.79
CA THR A 401 -26.81 3.49 1.16
C THR A 401 -27.49 2.48 2.10
N SER A 402 -26.71 1.66 2.84
CA SER A 402 -27.30 0.72 3.82
C SER A 402 -28.03 1.46 4.95
N LEU A 403 -27.52 2.62 5.38
CA LEU A 403 -28.13 3.52 6.38
C LEU A 403 -29.31 4.36 5.83
N GLN A 404 -29.84 4.04 4.64
CA GLN A 404 -30.90 4.78 3.93
C GLN A 404 -30.56 6.25 3.62
N LEU A 405 -29.29 6.57 3.38
CA LEU A 405 -28.85 7.90 2.96
C LEU A 405 -28.66 7.94 1.44
N ARG A 406 -29.17 9.01 0.82
CA ARG A 406 -29.03 9.25 -0.61
C ARG A 406 -27.64 9.80 -0.90
N ALA A 407 -26.69 8.91 -1.09
CA ALA A 407 -25.32 9.25 -1.47
C ALA A 407 -25.15 9.32 -3.00
N ARG A 408 -24.19 10.12 -3.47
CA ARG A 408 -23.73 10.15 -4.87
C ARG A 408 -22.20 10.27 -4.93
N ILE A 409 -21.59 9.50 -5.83
CA ILE A 409 -20.17 9.62 -6.18
C ILE A 409 -20.02 10.42 -7.47
N ILE A 410 -19.10 11.39 -7.46
CA ILE A 410 -18.68 12.15 -8.63
C ILE A 410 -17.17 11.95 -8.81
N ASP A 411 -16.77 11.54 -10.01
CA ASP A 411 -15.43 11.11 -10.38
C ASP A 411 -14.77 12.12 -11.34
N PHE A 412 -13.84 12.91 -10.80
CA PHE A 412 -12.95 13.78 -11.55
C PHE A 412 -11.73 12.95 -11.98
N HIS A 413 -11.92 12.16 -13.04
CA HIS A 413 -11.02 11.10 -13.46
C HIS A 413 -9.69 11.57 -14.10
N GLN A 414 -9.55 12.85 -14.35
CA GLN A 414 -8.35 13.45 -14.95
C GLN A 414 -8.23 14.94 -14.55
N PRO A 415 -7.04 15.55 -14.63
CA PRO A 415 -6.89 16.99 -14.45
C PRO A 415 -7.60 17.81 -15.52
N THR A 416 -8.11 18.98 -15.14
CA THR A 416 -9.00 19.83 -15.95
C THR A 416 -8.45 21.22 -16.26
N GLY A 417 -7.23 21.48 -15.83
CA GLY A 417 -6.59 22.79 -15.92
C GLY A 417 -5.07 22.69 -15.99
N PRO A 418 -4.39 23.82 -16.29
CA PRO A 418 -2.96 23.84 -16.51
C PRO A 418 -2.17 23.36 -15.28
N GLY A 419 -1.07 22.65 -15.55
CA GLY A 419 -0.18 22.12 -14.51
C GLY A 419 -0.87 21.12 -13.58
N ASP A 420 -1.66 20.21 -14.15
CA ASP A 420 -2.39 19.13 -13.48
C ASP A 420 -3.38 19.61 -12.41
N THR A 421 -3.96 20.80 -12.61
CA THR A 421 -4.96 21.35 -11.68
C THR A 421 -6.36 20.87 -11.99
N HIS A 422 -7.26 20.93 -11.00
CA HIS A 422 -8.64 20.45 -11.10
C HIS A 422 -9.70 21.56 -11.00
N PRO A 423 -9.74 22.56 -11.90
CA PRO A 423 -10.73 23.65 -11.85
C PRO A 423 -12.20 23.16 -11.87
N ARG A 424 -12.52 22.04 -12.53
CA ARG A 424 -13.89 21.48 -12.51
C ARG A 424 -14.31 21.04 -11.10
N LEU A 425 -13.44 20.38 -10.35
CA LEU A 425 -13.66 20.00 -8.96
C LEU A 425 -13.89 21.24 -8.07
N PHE A 426 -13.06 22.28 -8.23
CA PHE A 426 -13.23 23.54 -7.48
C PHE A 426 -14.55 24.24 -7.79
N GLN A 427 -14.96 24.27 -9.07
CA GLN A 427 -16.25 24.85 -9.46
C GLN A 427 -17.44 24.00 -9.00
N TRP A 428 -17.32 22.67 -9.02
CA TRP A 428 -18.37 21.76 -8.56
C TRP A 428 -18.61 21.91 -7.05
N VAL A 429 -17.54 21.93 -6.25
CA VAL A 429 -17.62 22.17 -4.80
C VAL A 429 -18.13 23.58 -4.48
N LYS A 430 -17.76 24.59 -5.29
CA LYS A 430 -18.36 25.93 -5.18
C LYS A 430 -19.86 25.88 -5.42
N ASN A 431 -20.32 25.20 -6.48
CA ASN A 431 -21.75 25.06 -6.77
C ASN A 431 -22.47 24.39 -5.60
N TYR A 432 -21.96 23.25 -5.10
CA TYR A 432 -22.54 22.53 -3.95
C TYR A 432 -22.80 23.47 -2.75
N PHE A 433 -21.80 24.21 -2.27
CA PHE A 433 -21.97 25.08 -1.10
C PHE A 433 -22.73 26.40 -1.37
N SER A 434 -22.72 26.92 -2.61
CA SER A 434 -23.30 28.24 -2.92
C SER A 434 -24.70 28.20 -3.55
N PHE A 435 -25.15 27.06 -4.08
CA PHE A 435 -26.39 26.93 -4.87
C PHE A 435 -27.61 27.53 -4.15
N LEU A 436 -27.92 27.03 -2.95
CA LEU A 436 -29.06 27.46 -2.14
C LEU A 436 -28.94 28.91 -1.63
N THR A 437 -27.74 29.49 -1.65
CA THR A 437 -27.48 30.87 -1.19
C THR A 437 -27.66 31.93 -2.29
N THR A 438 -27.78 31.49 -3.54
CA THR A 438 -27.82 32.37 -4.73
C THR A 438 -29.24 32.48 -5.31
N THR A 439 -30.13 31.54 -5.00
CA THR A 439 -31.51 31.47 -5.52
C THR A 439 -32.51 32.33 -4.75
N GLY A 440 -32.25 32.63 -3.48
CA GLY A 440 -33.01 33.64 -2.74
C GLY A 440 -32.54 35.05 -3.12
N GLY A 441 -33.45 35.94 -3.55
CA GLY A 441 -33.14 37.29 -4.06
C GLY A 441 -32.58 38.31 -3.06
N ARG A 442 -31.89 37.87 -2.00
CA ARG A 442 -31.13 38.70 -1.05
C ARG A 442 -29.64 38.45 -1.28
N VAL A 443 -28.81 39.48 -1.15
CA VAL A 443 -27.35 39.30 -1.20
C VAL A 443 -26.91 38.42 -0.02
N PRO A 444 -26.26 37.25 -0.25
CA PRO A 444 -25.83 36.38 0.84
C PRO A 444 -24.74 37.07 1.68
N PRO A 445 -24.66 36.77 2.99
CA PRO A 445 -23.67 37.36 3.89
C PRO A 445 -22.23 36.98 3.48
N LYS A 446 -21.25 37.76 3.93
CA LYS A 446 -19.81 37.50 3.66
C LYS A 446 -19.36 36.11 4.17
N VAL A 447 -19.99 35.60 5.23
CA VAL A 447 -19.77 34.27 5.77
C VAL A 447 -21.12 33.56 5.89
N VAL A 448 -21.24 32.38 5.28
CA VAL A 448 -22.45 31.56 5.29
C VAL A 448 -22.17 30.26 6.03
N LYS A 449 -22.98 29.94 7.04
CA LYS A 449 -23.11 28.56 7.54
C LYS A 449 -24.26 27.91 6.77
N THR A 450 -23.97 26.80 6.08
CA THR A 450 -24.96 26.07 5.27
C THR A 450 -25.58 24.92 6.07
N ASN A 451 -26.72 24.41 5.62
CA ASN A 451 -27.34 23.18 6.14
C ASN A 451 -26.91 21.93 5.35
N LEU A 452 -25.75 22.00 4.67
CA LEU A 452 -25.22 20.93 3.83
C LEU A 452 -24.16 20.12 4.59
N PRO A 453 -24.09 18.79 4.44
CA PRO A 453 -22.99 17.98 4.96
C PRO A 453 -21.62 18.39 4.37
N PRO A 454 -20.50 18.05 5.05
CA PRO A 454 -19.18 18.08 4.42
C PRO A 454 -19.11 17.07 3.27
N ILE A 455 -18.14 17.25 2.39
CA ILE A 455 -17.92 16.39 1.23
C ILE A 455 -16.75 15.46 1.51
N TYR A 456 -16.92 14.14 1.36
CA TYR A 456 -15.80 13.21 1.38
C TYR A 456 -14.98 13.38 0.10
N LEU A 457 -13.65 13.46 0.20
CA LEU A 457 -12.73 13.63 -0.94
C LEU A 457 -11.66 12.54 -0.95
N GLN A 458 -11.72 11.64 -1.92
CA GLN A 458 -10.74 10.62 -2.23
C GLN A 458 -9.71 11.12 -3.25
N HIS A 459 -8.48 10.65 -3.12
CA HIS A 459 -7.48 10.56 -4.18
C HIS A 459 -6.65 9.28 -3.94
N GLN A 460 -5.77 8.90 -4.86
CA GLN A 460 -4.98 7.68 -4.67
C GLN A 460 -4.14 7.75 -3.38
N GLY A 461 -4.44 6.84 -2.45
CA GLY A 461 -3.72 6.62 -1.20
C GLY A 461 -4.08 7.48 0.02
N HIS A 462 -5.00 8.45 -0.07
CA HIS A 462 -5.50 9.18 1.12
C HIS A 462 -6.87 9.82 0.88
N SER A 463 -7.61 10.10 1.95
CA SER A 463 -8.89 10.81 1.88
C SER A 463 -9.00 11.92 2.94
N ARG A 464 -9.83 12.92 2.64
CA ARG A 464 -10.02 14.15 3.43
C ARG A 464 -11.49 14.60 3.38
N SER A 465 -11.89 15.48 4.30
CA SER A 465 -13.26 16.01 4.34
C SER A 465 -13.25 17.49 3.97
N ILE A 466 -13.96 17.88 2.90
CA ILE A 466 -14.13 19.29 2.53
C ILE A 466 -15.27 19.86 3.37
N VAL A 467 -14.94 20.83 4.22
CA VAL A 467 -15.86 21.46 5.19
C VAL A 467 -16.27 22.88 4.80
N GLY A 468 -15.80 23.37 3.65
CA GLY A 468 -16.19 24.68 3.14
C GLY A 468 -15.32 25.20 2.00
N LEU A 469 -15.59 26.45 1.62
CA LEU A 469 -15.00 27.15 0.49
C LEU A 469 -14.77 28.63 0.82
N GLU A 470 -13.61 29.17 0.44
CA GLU A 470 -13.30 30.60 0.41
C GLU A 470 -13.22 31.06 -1.06
N GLU A 471 -14.09 32.00 -1.46
CA GLU A 471 -13.97 32.75 -2.71
C GLU A 471 -13.42 34.14 -2.39
N ARG A 472 -12.32 34.53 -3.04
CA ARG A 472 -11.69 35.84 -2.88
C ARG A 472 -12.27 36.85 -3.87
N ARG A 473 -12.11 38.14 -3.59
CA ARG A 473 -12.56 39.25 -4.44
C ARG A 473 -12.08 39.16 -5.90
N ASN A 474 -10.93 38.56 -6.15
CA ASN A 474 -10.37 38.33 -7.49
C ASN A 474 -10.92 37.07 -8.19
N GLY A 475 -11.98 36.44 -7.66
CA GLY A 475 -12.55 35.19 -8.16
C GLY A 475 -11.72 33.93 -7.86
N SER A 476 -10.57 34.04 -7.19
CA SER A 476 -9.78 32.86 -6.83
C SER A 476 -10.44 32.08 -5.68
N ILE A 477 -10.46 30.75 -5.82
CA ILE A 477 -11.19 29.84 -4.94
C ILE A 477 -10.18 29.00 -4.13
N CYS A 478 -10.51 28.75 -2.87
CA CYS A 478 -9.78 27.87 -1.97
C CYS A 478 -10.75 26.96 -1.23
N MET A 479 -10.46 25.66 -1.17
CA MET A 479 -11.23 24.72 -0.35
C MET A 479 -10.72 24.69 1.09
N LEU A 480 -11.60 24.42 2.05
CA LEU A 480 -11.27 24.22 3.45
C LEU A 480 -11.41 22.74 3.77
N LEU A 481 -10.30 22.06 4.06
CA LEU A 481 -10.27 20.61 4.30
C LEU A 481 -9.89 20.29 5.74
N PHE A 482 -10.63 19.37 6.34
CA PHE A 482 -10.20 18.59 7.49
C PHE A 482 -9.44 17.34 7.01
N ASP A 483 -8.35 17.00 7.69
CA ASP A 483 -7.47 15.88 7.36
C ASP A 483 -7.30 15.00 8.60
N PRO A 484 -7.59 13.69 8.54
CA PRO A 484 -7.44 12.80 9.68
C PRO A 484 -5.98 12.60 10.11
N GLY A 485 -5.01 13.00 9.29
CA GLY A 485 -3.59 13.06 9.67
C GLY A 485 -3.21 14.25 10.59
N CYS A 486 -4.09 15.25 10.78
CA CYS A 486 -3.84 16.34 11.71
C CYS A 486 -4.15 15.92 13.15
N SER A 487 -3.23 16.13 14.09
CA SER A 487 -3.43 15.75 15.50
C SER A 487 -4.47 16.64 16.20
N PRO A 488 -5.15 16.17 17.28
CA PRO A 488 -6.07 17.00 18.05
C PRO A 488 -5.38 18.19 18.72
N ALA A 489 -4.08 18.08 19.02
CA ALA A 489 -3.27 19.18 19.53
C ALA A 489 -3.02 20.28 18.47
N ASP A 490 -2.90 19.92 17.20
CA ASP A 490 -2.81 20.89 16.10
C ASP A 490 -4.17 21.51 15.78
N MET A 491 -5.25 20.72 15.76
CA MET A 491 -6.59 21.23 15.45
C MET A 491 -7.13 22.17 16.54
N ARG A 492 -6.87 21.89 17.82
CA ARG A 492 -7.24 22.81 18.92
C ARG A 492 -6.61 24.21 18.81
N LYS A 493 -5.53 24.41 18.05
CA LYS A 493 -4.95 25.74 17.79
C LYS A 493 -5.89 26.67 17.01
N ILE A 494 -6.89 26.13 16.32
CA ILE A 494 -7.93 26.87 15.59
C ILE A 494 -9.04 27.38 16.53
N LEU A 495 -9.17 26.80 17.73
CA LEU A 495 -10.19 27.20 18.72
C LEU A 495 -9.77 28.44 19.53
N GLY A 496 -8.53 28.92 19.39
CA GLY A 496 -8.00 30.03 20.16
C GLY A 496 -8.71 31.36 19.86
N PRO A 497 -8.91 32.25 20.84
CA PRO A 497 -9.55 33.55 20.62
C PRO A 497 -8.78 34.42 19.62
N ASN A 498 -7.44 34.29 19.61
CA ASN A 498 -6.50 34.97 18.72
C ASN A 498 -6.01 34.04 17.57
N THR A 499 -6.87 33.16 17.06
CA THR A 499 -6.49 32.25 15.95
C THR A 499 -5.90 33.02 14.78
N SER A 500 -4.61 32.80 14.54
CA SER A 500 -3.89 33.40 13.42
C SER A 500 -4.31 32.78 12.08
N SER A 501 -4.21 33.55 10.99
CA SER A 501 -4.39 33.06 9.63
C SER A 501 -3.48 31.86 9.30
N ASN A 502 -2.31 31.78 9.94
CA ASN A 502 -1.34 30.70 9.77
C ASN A 502 -1.86 29.33 10.19
N HIS A 503 -2.74 29.23 11.22
CA HIS A 503 -3.33 27.95 11.59
C HIS A 503 -4.34 27.46 10.54
N LEU A 504 -5.13 28.38 9.97
CA LEU A 504 -6.10 28.07 8.91
C LEU A 504 -5.44 27.77 7.55
N ASN A 505 -4.22 28.25 7.31
CA ASN A 505 -3.46 27.95 6.10
C ASN A 505 -3.17 26.44 5.92
N ARG A 506 -3.19 25.64 7.00
CA ARG A 506 -3.11 24.18 6.91
C ARG A 506 -4.36 23.56 6.29
N LEU A 507 -5.55 24.10 6.61
CA LEU A 507 -6.84 23.64 6.09
C LEU A 507 -7.08 24.10 4.65
N ARG A 508 -6.60 25.31 4.31
CA ARG A 508 -6.73 25.93 2.99
C ARG A 508 -6.00 25.13 1.90
N LYS A 509 -6.72 24.67 0.89
CA LYS A 509 -6.17 24.07 -0.33
C LYS A 509 -6.57 24.88 -1.56
N PHE A 510 -5.58 25.41 -2.26
CA PHE A 510 -5.73 26.07 -3.56
C PHE A 510 -5.63 25.04 -4.68
N PRO A 511 -6.02 25.36 -5.94
CA PRO A 511 -5.90 24.43 -7.07
C PRO A 511 -4.50 23.85 -7.25
N THR A 512 -3.46 24.63 -6.94
CA THR A 512 -2.05 24.18 -6.97
C THR A 512 -1.70 23.09 -5.96
N HIS A 513 -2.53 22.86 -4.93
CA HIS A 513 -2.34 21.83 -3.91
C HIS A 513 -3.08 20.52 -4.22
N LEU A 514 -3.97 20.50 -5.23
CA LEU A 514 -4.74 19.32 -5.64
C LEU A 514 -4.36 18.94 -7.08
N LYS A 515 -3.35 18.08 -7.20
CA LYS A 515 -2.74 17.64 -8.47
C LYS A 515 -2.61 16.13 -8.65
N HIS A 516 -3.32 15.32 -7.85
CA HIS A 516 -3.39 13.89 -8.15
C HIS A 516 -4.18 13.70 -9.46
N GLN A 517 -3.87 12.64 -10.20
CA GLN A 517 -4.48 12.38 -11.51
C GLN A 517 -6.01 12.29 -11.42
N GLN A 518 -6.52 11.67 -10.36
CA GLN A 518 -7.95 11.46 -10.13
C GLN A 518 -8.36 11.90 -8.73
N TYR A 519 -9.55 12.48 -8.63
CA TYR A 519 -10.26 12.74 -7.39
C TYR A 519 -11.68 12.21 -7.48
N GLN A 520 -12.16 11.54 -6.43
CA GLN A 520 -13.58 11.20 -6.29
C GLN A 520 -14.15 11.92 -5.08
N VAL A 521 -15.41 12.36 -5.17
CA VAL A 521 -16.14 12.93 -4.04
C VAL A 521 -17.40 12.13 -3.72
N VAL A 522 -17.73 12.01 -2.44
CA VAL A 522 -19.03 11.50 -1.98
C VAL A 522 -19.79 12.61 -1.28
N VAL A 523 -21.04 12.82 -1.70
CA VAL A 523 -21.98 13.74 -1.05
C VAL A 523 -23.24 13.01 -0.61
N VAL A 524 -23.91 13.54 0.40
CA VAL A 524 -25.23 13.08 0.87
C VAL A 524 -26.25 14.16 0.55
N GLU A 525 -27.27 13.79 -0.23
CA GLU A 525 -28.22 14.71 -0.87
C GLU A 525 -29.66 14.58 -0.33
N GLY A 526 -29.88 13.66 0.60
CA GLY A 526 -31.19 13.37 1.18
C GLY A 526 -31.25 11.99 1.83
N VAL A 527 -32.46 11.55 2.15
CA VAL A 527 -32.73 10.18 2.61
C VAL A 527 -33.30 9.33 1.46
N LEU A 528 -33.27 8.01 1.61
CA LEU A 528 -33.84 7.03 0.70
C LEU A 528 -35.09 6.41 1.32
N SER A 529 -36.16 6.27 0.54
CA SER A 529 -37.23 5.30 0.87
C SER A 529 -36.67 3.87 0.86
N LYS A 530 -37.43 2.89 1.36
CA LYS A 530 -36.99 1.49 1.33
C LYS A 530 -36.90 0.96 -0.11
N GLU A 531 -37.80 1.42 -0.96
CA GLU A 531 -37.87 1.15 -2.40
C GLU A 531 -36.68 1.80 -3.11
N GLU A 532 -36.41 3.09 -2.87
CA GLU A 532 -35.23 3.77 -3.42
C GLU A 532 -33.92 3.11 -2.94
N LYS A 533 -33.83 2.65 -1.68
CA LYS A 533 -32.67 1.86 -1.20
C LYS A 533 -32.53 0.58 -2.01
N GLN A 534 -33.62 -0.16 -2.27
CA GLN A 534 -33.57 -1.40 -3.04
C GLN A 534 -33.16 -1.17 -4.50
N GLU A 535 -33.61 -0.08 -5.13
CA GLU A 535 -33.14 0.34 -6.44
C GLU A 535 -31.63 0.63 -6.43
N ARG A 536 -31.13 1.32 -5.39
CA ARG A 536 -29.70 1.61 -5.22
C ARG A 536 -28.87 0.34 -5.05
N VAL A 537 -29.32 -0.61 -4.20
CA VAL A 537 -28.73 -1.95 -4.06
C VAL A 537 -28.61 -2.64 -5.42
N VAL A 538 -29.68 -2.72 -6.21
CA VAL A 538 -29.66 -3.36 -7.53
C VAL A 538 -28.71 -2.63 -8.49
N SER A 539 -28.76 -1.30 -8.53
CA SER A 539 -27.88 -0.50 -9.41
C SER A 539 -26.39 -0.66 -9.08
N SER A 540 -26.04 -0.80 -7.79
CA SER A 540 -24.65 -0.97 -7.34
C SER A 540 -23.98 -2.28 -7.80
N ARG A 541 -24.75 -3.27 -8.30
CA ARG A 541 -24.20 -4.49 -8.93
C ARG A 541 -23.42 -4.21 -10.22
N THR A 542 -23.64 -3.06 -10.84
CA THR A 542 -22.85 -2.56 -11.97
C THR A 542 -22.46 -1.12 -11.64
N PHE A 543 -21.45 -0.99 -10.78
CA PHE A 543 -21.14 0.26 -10.11
C PHE A 543 -20.67 1.34 -11.11
N HIS A 544 -21.39 2.46 -11.15
CA HIS A 544 -21.08 3.60 -12.01
C HIS A 544 -21.19 4.92 -11.23
N ALA A 545 -20.18 5.79 -11.40
CA ALA A 545 -20.16 7.14 -10.87
C ALA A 545 -20.35 8.17 -12.00
N GLU A 546 -20.82 9.37 -11.66
CA GLU A 546 -20.85 10.50 -12.59
C GLU A 546 -19.41 10.94 -12.90
N ARG A 547 -19.00 10.87 -14.16
CA ARG A 547 -17.64 11.21 -14.57
C ARG A 547 -17.58 12.65 -15.10
N ILE A 548 -16.73 13.47 -14.49
CA ILE A 548 -16.48 14.85 -14.93
C ILE A 548 -15.06 14.91 -15.53
N PRO A 549 -14.95 15.26 -16.83
CA PRO A 549 -13.68 15.32 -17.56
C PRO A 549 -12.94 16.63 -17.35
#